data_AF-A0A7W1YD83-F1
#
_entry.id   AF-A0A7W1YD83-F1
#
_cell.length_a   1.000
_cell.length_b   1.000
_cell.length_c   1.000
_cell.angle_alpha   90.00
_cell.angle_beta   90.00
_cell.angle_gamma   90.00
#
_symmetry.space_group_name_H-M   'P 1'
#
loop_
_entity.id
_entity.type
_entity.pdbx_description
1 polymer ?
#
loop_
_entity_poly.entity_id
_entity_poly.type
_entity_poly.pdbx_seq_one_letter_code
_entity_poly.pdbx_strand_id
1 'polypeptide(L)'
;ATPYFPAGTVFVAVVDPGVGSSRKALVAKSKAGQFFVLPDNGLLTMVAERDGIEAAREIANPAWMIGAALSSTFHGRDIFSPAGAHLARGDDWNAVGPEIAPSELVRLAVPQVTISGHTLRGIVVATDGPFGNLVTNIAVADFAKLGVQRGQKLHLVVGVRELDAPLVKTFSDVAIGQPLVYIDSRGRVAVALNQGNFAETYQVKPPVAMSLTVPPGK
;
A
#
# COMPACT_ATOMS: atom_id res chain seq x y z
N ALA A 1 -7.98 -0.77 1.14
CA ALA A 1 -9.38 -1.21 1.33
C ALA A 1 -9.59 -1.80 2.71
N THR A 2 -8.73 -2.73 3.16
CA THR A 2 -8.97 -3.59 4.33
C THR A 2 -9.37 -2.88 5.65
N PRO A 3 -8.85 -1.70 6.04
CA PRO A 3 -9.28 -1.05 7.29
C PRO A 3 -10.75 -0.62 7.32
N TYR A 4 -11.42 -0.55 6.17
CA TYR A 4 -12.82 -0.12 6.05
C TYR A 4 -13.82 -1.28 6.12
N PHE A 5 -13.35 -2.52 6.30
CA PHE A 5 -14.18 -3.71 6.34
C PHE A 5 -14.10 -4.38 7.71
N PRO A 6 -15.18 -4.99 8.20
CA PRO A 6 -15.21 -5.63 9.51
C PRO A 6 -14.33 -6.89 9.57
N ALA A 7 -14.07 -7.36 10.79
CA ALA A 7 -13.58 -8.71 11.02
C ALA A 7 -14.48 -9.76 10.35
N GLY A 8 -13.90 -10.88 9.94
CA GLY A 8 -14.56 -11.93 9.16
C GLY A 8 -14.60 -11.66 7.64
N THR A 9 -14.26 -10.45 7.19
CA THR A 9 -14.18 -10.17 5.74
C THR A 9 -13.10 -11.01 5.07
N VAL A 10 -13.44 -11.57 3.91
CA VAL A 10 -12.52 -12.34 3.06
C VAL A 10 -12.07 -11.48 1.89
N PHE A 11 -10.76 -11.26 1.77
CA PHE A 11 -10.12 -10.60 0.65
C PHE A 11 -9.47 -11.62 -0.26
N VAL A 12 -9.96 -11.75 -1.48
CA VAL A 12 -9.27 -12.48 -2.54
C VAL A 12 -8.44 -11.47 -3.35
N ALA A 13 -7.11 -11.57 -3.26
CA ALA A 13 -6.20 -10.61 -3.89
C ALA A 13 -5.14 -11.37 -4.70
N VAL A 14 -5.20 -11.24 -6.03
CA VAL A 14 -4.37 -12.03 -6.95
C VAL A 14 -3.64 -11.11 -7.91
N VAL A 15 -2.36 -10.89 -7.64
CA VAL A 15 -1.38 -10.35 -8.58
C VAL A 15 -0.25 -11.37 -8.60
N ASP A 16 -0.22 -12.21 -9.63
CA ASP A 16 0.55 -13.46 -9.57
C ASP A 16 1.38 -13.70 -10.84
N PRO A 17 2.52 -13.02 -11.01
CA PRO A 17 3.48 -13.33 -12.07
C PRO A 17 4.06 -14.75 -11.97
N GLY A 18 3.99 -15.36 -10.78
CA GLY A 18 4.47 -16.72 -10.50
C GLY A 18 3.38 -17.80 -10.63
N VAL A 19 2.28 -17.52 -11.32
CA VAL A 19 1.22 -18.52 -11.55
C VAL A 19 1.80 -19.79 -12.20
N GLY A 20 1.31 -20.95 -11.77
CA GLY A 20 1.82 -22.25 -12.24
C GLY A 20 3.22 -22.63 -11.75
N SER A 21 3.88 -21.80 -10.93
CA SER A 21 5.19 -22.11 -10.32
C SER A 21 5.06 -22.80 -8.95
N SER A 22 6.18 -22.97 -8.26
CA SER A 22 6.26 -23.52 -6.90
C SER A 22 5.84 -22.55 -5.78
N ARG A 23 5.48 -21.30 -6.09
CA ARG A 23 5.03 -20.33 -5.08
C ARG A 23 3.75 -20.80 -4.40
N LYS A 24 3.70 -20.76 -3.06
CA LYS A 24 2.55 -21.25 -2.29
C LYS A 24 1.30 -20.42 -2.58
N ALA A 25 0.13 -21.06 -2.59
CA ALA A 25 -1.17 -20.39 -2.48
C ALA A 25 -1.57 -20.42 -1.00
N LEU A 26 -2.02 -19.31 -0.42
CA LEU A 26 -2.30 -19.27 1.02
C LEU A 26 -3.61 -18.61 1.39
N VAL A 27 -4.09 -18.98 2.57
CA VAL A 27 -5.04 -18.23 3.38
C VAL A 27 -4.31 -17.70 4.60
N ALA A 28 -4.37 -16.40 4.85
CA ALA A 28 -3.87 -15.79 6.08
C ALA A 28 -5.01 -15.10 6.85
N LYS A 29 -4.98 -15.19 8.16
CA LYS A 29 -5.86 -14.45 9.07
C LYS A 29 -5.04 -13.36 9.76
N SER A 30 -5.44 -12.09 9.61
CA SER A 30 -4.80 -10.98 10.33
C SER A 30 -5.28 -10.94 11.79
N LYS A 31 -4.53 -10.27 12.67
CA LYS A 31 -4.98 -10.04 14.05
C LYS A 31 -6.20 -9.11 14.14
N ALA A 32 -6.53 -8.41 13.05
CA ALA A 32 -7.80 -7.68 12.91
C ALA A 32 -8.98 -8.60 12.57
N GLY A 33 -8.77 -9.93 12.52
CA GLY A 33 -9.81 -10.93 12.30
C GLY A 33 -10.25 -11.06 10.84
N GLN A 34 -9.51 -10.52 9.88
CA GLN A 34 -9.82 -10.59 8.45
C GLN A 34 -9.06 -11.73 7.78
N PHE A 35 -9.63 -12.29 6.71
CA PHE A 35 -9.00 -13.35 5.92
C PHE A 35 -8.48 -12.84 4.59
N PHE A 36 -7.35 -13.38 4.16
CA PHE A 36 -6.67 -13.01 2.93
C PHE A 36 -6.32 -14.26 2.15
N VAL A 37 -6.84 -14.36 0.92
CA VAL A 37 -6.59 -15.46 -0.02
C VAL A 37 -5.75 -14.91 -1.17
N LEU A 38 -4.48 -15.32 -1.23
CA LEU A 38 -3.50 -14.72 -2.14
C LEU A 38 -2.30 -15.65 -2.43
N PRO A 39 -1.52 -15.39 -3.50
CA PRO A 39 -0.21 -16.00 -3.69
C PRO A 39 0.79 -15.56 -2.62
N ASP A 40 1.65 -16.46 -2.14
CA ASP A 40 2.75 -16.12 -1.24
C ASP A 40 3.92 -15.50 -2.01
N ASN A 41 3.75 -14.25 -2.42
CA ASN A 41 4.73 -13.48 -3.19
C ASN A 41 5.00 -12.10 -2.59
N GLY A 42 4.57 -11.88 -1.34
CA GLY A 42 4.74 -10.63 -0.63
C GLY A 42 3.59 -9.63 -0.78
N LEU A 43 2.51 -9.94 -1.50
CA LEU A 43 1.33 -9.08 -1.60
C LEU A 43 0.70 -8.75 -0.22
N LEU A 44 0.90 -9.62 0.78
CA LEU A 44 0.43 -9.43 2.16
C LEU A 44 1.30 -8.48 3.00
N THR A 45 2.46 -8.04 2.51
CA THR A 45 3.46 -7.30 3.30
C THR A 45 2.87 -6.13 4.08
N MET A 46 2.15 -5.23 3.41
CA MET A 46 1.59 -4.03 4.05
C MET A 46 0.50 -4.35 5.11
N VAL A 47 -0.23 -5.46 4.94
CA VAL A 47 -1.22 -5.90 5.93
C VAL A 47 -0.52 -6.51 7.14
N ALA A 48 0.51 -7.33 6.89
CA ALA A 48 1.29 -7.94 7.95
C ALA A 48 2.01 -6.90 8.81
N GLU A 49 2.55 -5.83 8.22
CA GLU A 49 3.16 -4.71 8.96
C GLU A 49 2.14 -3.94 9.79
N ARG A 50 0.95 -3.69 9.24
CA ARG A 50 -0.08 -2.87 9.91
C ARG A 50 -0.81 -3.61 11.03
N ASP A 51 -1.28 -4.82 10.74
CA ASP A 51 -2.19 -5.57 11.64
C ASP A 51 -1.49 -6.74 12.33
N GLY A 52 -0.39 -7.24 11.76
CA GLY A 52 0.15 -8.55 12.11
C GLY A 52 -0.71 -9.70 11.57
N ILE A 53 -0.07 -10.85 11.38
CA ILE A 53 -0.72 -12.09 10.96
C ILE A 53 -0.89 -12.98 12.20
N GLU A 54 -2.13 -13.40 12.46
CA GLU A 54 -2.48 -14.34 13.53
C GLU A 54 -2.08 -15.76 13.14
N ALA A 55 -2.46 -16.19 11.94
CA ALA A 55 -2.16 -17.51 11.41
C ALA A 55 -2.19 -17.52 9.88
N ALA A 56 -1.51 -18.48 9.26
CA ALA A 56 -1.56 -18.72 7.83
C ALA A 56 -1.56 -20.22 7.52
N ARG A 57 -2.16 -20.59 6.40
CA ARG A 57 -2.24 -21.96 5.89
C ARG A 57 -2.03 -21.99 4.39
N GLU A 58 -1.40 -23.05 3.91
CA GLU A 58 -1.32 -23.34 2.48
C GLU A 58 -2.68 -23.84 1.96
N ILE A 59 -3.07 -23.40 0.77
CA ILE A 59 -4.23 -23.95 0.06
C ILE A 59 -3.79 -25.23 -0.65
N ALA A 60 -3.85 -26.34 0.08
CA ALA A 60 -3.41 -27.65 -0.39
C ALA A 60 -4.56 -28.65 -0.57
N ASN A 61 -5.75 -28.36 -0.04
CA ASN A 61 -6.92 -29.24 -0.14
C ASN A 61 -7.65 -29.03 -1.49
N PRO A 62 -7.71 -30.05 -2.39
CA PRO A 62 -8.42 -29.93 -3.66
C PRO A 62 -9.93 -29.68 -3.53
N ALA A 63 -10.54 -30.04 -2.40
CA ALA A 63 -11.95 -29.75 -2.13
C ALA A 63 -12.24 -28.25 -1.93
N TRP A 64 -11.20 -27.43 -1.77
CA TRP A 64 -11.27 -25.96 -1.68
C TRP A 64 -10.91 -25.28 -3.02
N MET A 65 -10.83 -26.05 -4.11
CA MET A 65 -10.47 -25.59 -5.46
C MET A 65 -11.59 -25.91 -6.46
N ILE A 66 -11.48 -25.42 -7.70
CA ILE A 66 -12.52 -25.56 -8.74
C ILE A 66 -12.75 -27.02 -9.22
N GLY A 67 -11.96 -27.99 -8.75
CA GLY A 67 -12.06 -29.41 -9.09
C GLY A 67 -10.73 -30.03 -9.52
N ALA A 68 -10.78 -31.14 -10.26
CA ALA A 68 -9.62 -31.99 -10.53
C ALA A 68 -8.63 -31.45 -11.59
N ALA A 69 -9.04 -30.48 -12.42
CA ALA A 69 -8.21 -29.97 -13.52
C ALA A 69 -7.87 -28.49 -13.30
N LEU A 70 -6.72 -28.23 -12.67
CA LEU A 70 -6.20 -26.87 -12.46
C LEU A 70 -5.50 -26.36 -13.72
N SER A 71 -5.80 -25.12 -14.11
CA SER A 71 -5.06 -24.40 -15.15
C SER A 71 -3.72 -23.92 -14.63
N SER A 72 -2.65 -24.11 -15.42
CA SER A 72 -1.33 -23.57 -15.12
C SER A 72 -1.24 -22.04 -15.22
N THR A 73 -2.23 -21.36 -15.82
CA THR A 73 -2.20 -19.92 -16.06
C THR A 73 -3.28 -19.15 -15.31
N PHE A 74 -4.18 -19.83 -14.57
CA PHE A 74 -5.32 -19.16 -13.95
C PHE A 74 -5.67 -19.61 -12.53
N HIS A 75 -4.67 -19.70 -11.64
CA HIS A 75 -4.89 -20.00 -10.22
C HIS A 75 -5.83 -18.99 -9.51
N GLY A 76 -5.95 -17.75 -10.03
CA GLY A 76 -6.98 -16.78 -9.62
C GLY A 76 -8.39 -17.37 -9.60
N ARG A 77 -8.78 -17.98 -10.72
CA ARG A 77 -10.08 -18.63 -10.89
C ARG A 77 -10.11 -20.00 -10.22
N ASP A 78 -9.02 -20.76 -10.31
CA ASP A 78 -9.06 -22.20 -10.00
C ASP A 78 -8.78 -22.53 -8.53
N ILE A 79 -8.01 -21.69 -7.83
CA ILE A 79 -7.58 -21.94 -6.44
C ILE A 79 -8.08 -20.82 -5.53
N PHE A 80 -7.76 -19.57 -5.84
CA PHE A 80 -7.99 -18.45 -4.93
C PHE A 80 -9.48 -18.07 -4.81
N SER A 81 -10.21 -18.02 -5.92
CA SER A 81 -11.64 -17.67 -5.88
C SER A 81 -12.49 -18.71 -5.15
N PRO A 82 -12.33 -20.03 -5.39
CA PRO A 82 -13.04 -21.07 -4.65
C PRO A 82 -12.69 -21.06 -3.16
N ALA A 83 -11.39 -20.98 -2.81
CA ALA A 83 -10.98 -20.90 -1.41
C ALA A 83 -11.59 -19.68 -0.70
N GLY A 84 -11.64 -18.52 -1.38
CA GLY A 84 -12.33 -17.33 -0.89
C GLY A 84 -13.82 -17.55 -0.66
N ALA A 85 -14.50 -18.27 -1.56
CA ALA A 85 -15.93 -18.60 -1.42
C ALA A 85 -16.20 -19.56 -0.25
N HIS A 86 -15.33 -20.56 -0.02
CA HIS A 86 -15.44 -21.44 1.15
C HIS A 86 -15.31 -20.67 2.46
N LEU A 87 -14.33 -19.76 2.56
CA LEU A 87 -14.19 -18.89 3.74
C LEU A 87 -15.43 -17.99 3.93
N ALA A 88 -15.93 -17.39 2.85
CA ALA A 88 -17.10 -16.52 2.91
C ALA A 88 -18.38 -17.28 3.31
N ARG A 89 -18.46 -18.58 3.00
CA ARG A 89 -19.54 -19.48 3.43
C ARG A 89 -19.42 -19.92 4.90
N GLY A 90 -18.28 -19.67 5.55
CA GLY A 90 -18.05 -19.99 6.95
C GLY A 90 -17.50 -21.40 7.19
N ASP A 91 -16.90 -22.03 6.18
CA ASP A 91 -16.26 -23.33 6.35
C ASP A 91 -15.07 -23.25 7.32
N ASP A 92 -14.78 -24.35 8.01
CA ASP A 92 -13.59 -24.44 8.86
C ASP A 92 -12.32 -24.36 8.01
N TRP A 93 -11.69 -23.19 8.03
CA TRP A 93 -10.47 -22.90 7.29
C TRP A 93 -9.29 -23.79 7.68
N ASN A 94 -9.34 -24.51 8.82
CA ASN A 94 -8.34 -25.52 9.13
C ASN A 94 -8.28 -26.64 8.07
N ALA A 95 -9.39 -26.88 7.38
CA ALA A 95 -9.46 -27.86 6.29
C ALA A 95 -8.78 -27.39 5.00
N VAL A 96 -8.35 -26.12 4.88
CA VAL A 96 -7.73 -25.59 3.66
C VAL A 96 -6.37 -26.23 3.37
N GLY A 97 -5.64 -26.60 4.42
CA GLY A 97 -4.32 -27.22 4.32
C GLY A 97 -3.41 -26.95 5.53
N PRO A 98 -2.12 -27.34 5.42
CA PRO A 98 -1.15 -27.26 6.52
C PRO A 98 -0.85 -25.81 6.92
N GLU A 99 -0.42 -25.64 8.16
CA GLU A 99 -0.01 -24.32 8.69
C GLU A 99 1.28 -23.84 8.03
N ILE A 100 1.37 -22.52 7.87
CA ILE A 100 2.59 -21.80 7.49
C ILE A 100 2.89 -20.85 8.65
N ALA A 101 4.12 -20.89 9.16
CA ALA A 101 4.50 -19.96 10.22
C ALA A 101 4.47 -18.52 9.67
N PRO A 102 3.92 -17.52 10.40
CA PRO A 102 3.88 -16.14 9.92
C PRO A 102 5.26 -15.54 9.54
N SER A 103 6.34 -16.08 10.11
CA SER A 103 7.74 -15.74 9.80
C SER A 103 8.25 -16.30 8.46
N GLU A 104 7.61 -17.32 7.91
CA GLU A 104 7.98 -17.93 6.63
C GLU A 104 7.30 -17.25 5.43
N LEU A 105 6.30 -16.41 5.68
CA LEU A 105 5.58 -15.67 4.66
C LEU A 105 6.51 -14.71 3.93
N VAL A 106 6.41 -14.66 2.60
CA VAL A 106 7.23 -13.76 1.78
C VAL A 106 6.92 -12.30 2.16
N ARG A 107 7.98 -11.50 2.28
CA ARG A 107 7.93 -10.06 2.57
C ARG A 107 8.70 -9.28 1.51
N LEU A 108 8.10 -8.18 1.05
CA LEU A 108 8.79 -7.22 0.19
C LEU A 108 9.53 -6.20 1.05
N ALA A 109 10.66 -5.71 0.56
CA ALA A 109 11.34 -4.60 1.21
C ALA A 109 10.51 -3.32 1.05
N VAL A 110 10.08 -2.73 2.17
CA VAL A 110 9.35 -1.46 2.18
C VAL A 110 10.35 -0.33 2.45
N PRO A 111 10.52 0.63 1.54
CA PRO A 111 11.42 1.77 1.74
C PRO A 111 11.03 2.59 2.97
N GLN A 112 11.99 2.84 3.84
CA GLN A 112 11.79 3.56 5.09
C GLN A 112 11.99 5.06 4.91
N VAL A 113 11.21 5.84 5.67
CA VAL A 113 11.37 7.28 5.77
C VAL A 113 12.54 7.58 6.71
N THR A 114 13.38 8.54 6.35
CA THR A 114 14.47 9.01 7.21
C THR A 114 14.31 10.49 7.53
N ILE A 115 14.71 10.88 8.74
CA ILE A 115 14.65 12.26 9.21
C ILE A 115 16.04 12.67 9.64
N SER A 116 16.53 13.81 9.15
CA SER A 116 17.81 14.39 9.52
C SER A 116 17.67 15.90 9.63
N GLY A 117 17.78 16.42 10.84
CA GLY A 117 17.52 17.83 11.15
C GLY A 117 16.11 18.24 10.72
N HIS A 118 16.03 19.23 9.83
CA HIS A 118 14.77 19.75 9.28
C HIS A 118 14.37 19.12 7.95
N THR A 119 15.03 18.02 7.55
CA THR A 119 14.77 17.32 6.29
C THR A 119 14.18 15.94 6.55
N LEU A 120 13.07 15.65 5.91
CA LEU A 120 12.49 14.32 5.82
C LEU A 120 12.68 13.78 4.41
N ARG A 121 13.22 12.56 4.28
CA ARG A 121 13.44 11.88 3.00
C ARG A 121 12.58 10.63 2.92
N GLY A 122 11.92 10.47 1.78
CA GLY A 122 11.08 9.32 1.45
C GLY A 122 11.06 9.08 -0.05
N ILE A 123 10.00 8.44 -0.52
CA ILE A 123 9.77 8.18 -1.94
C ILE A 123 8.33 8.52 -2.31
N VAL A 124 8.15 8.99 -3.54
CA VAL A 124 6.85 8.94 -4.22
C VAL A 124 6.64 7.50 -4.65
N VAL A 125 5.63 6.83 -4.10
CA VAL A 125 5.33 5.41 -4.35
C VAL A 125 4.40 5.20 -5.53
N ALA A 126 3.53 6.17 -5.79
CA ALA A 126 2.52 6.11 -6.85
C ALA A 126 2.03 7.51 -7.18
N THR A 127 1.26 7.60 -8.25
CA THR A 127 0.41 8.76 -8.53
C THR A 127 -1.04 8.39 -8.27
N ASP A 128 -1.82 9.38 -7.84
CA ASP A 128 -3.27 9.29 -7.77
C ASP A 128 -3.85 9.57 -9.17
N GLY A 129 -3.90 8.55 -10.03
CA GLY A 129 -4.52 8.67 -11.35
C GLY A 129 -6.05 8.77 -11.23
N PRO A 130 -6.74 9.63 -11.99
CA PRO A 130 -6.31 10.49 -13.11
C PRO A 130 -5.80 11.89 -12.73
N PHE A 131 -5.74 12.23 -11.45
CA PHE A 131 -5.45 13.59 -10.98
C PHE A 131 -3.96 13.94 -11.01
N GLY A 132 -3.10 12.94 -10.91
CA GLY A 132 -1.64 13.12 -10.93
C GLY A 132 -1.05 13.68 -9.64
N ASN A 133 -1.77 13.56 -8.51
CA ASN A 133 -1.22 13.86 -7.20
C ASN A 133 -0.13 12.84 -6.86
N LEU A 134 0.94 13.29 -6.22
CA LEU A 134 2.02 12.43 -5.77
C LEU A 134 1.62 11.76 -4.45
N VAL A 135 1.62 10.43 -4.44
CA VAL A 135 1.42 9.62 -3.24
C VAL A 135 2.79 9.23 -2.69
N THR A 136 3.08 9.60 -1.45
CA THR A 136 4.39 9.29 -0.83
C THR A 136 4.27 8.14 0.17
N ASN A 137 5.41 7.58 0.58
CA ASN A 137 5.48 6.66 1.74
C ASN A 137 5.57 7.39 3.09
N ILE A 138 5.46 8.72 3.12
CA ILE A 138 5.71 9.53 4.31
C ILE A 138 4.44 9.59 5.14
N ALA A 139 4.42 8.89 6.27
CA ALA A 139 3.29 8.92 7.19
C ALA A 139 3.18 10.29 7.90
N VAL A 140 1.95 10.70 8.21
CA VAL A 140 1.69 11.94 8.98
C VAL A 140 2.42 11.96 10.32
N ALA A 141 2.60 10.79 10.97
CA ALA A 141 3.34 10.66 12.22
C ALA A 141 4.83 10.99 12.07
N ASP A 142 5.46 10.64 10.94
CA ASP A 142 6.85 11.01 10.66
C ASP A 142 6.97 12.48 10.28
N PHE A 143 6.05 12.96 9.45
CA PHE A 143 6.02 14.35 9.04
C PHE A 143 5.79 15.32 10.21
N ALA A 144 4.95 14.95 11.18
CA ALA A 144 4.69 15.74 12.38
C ALA A 144 5.97 16.01 13.21
N LYS A 145 6.99 15.15 13.12
CA LYS A 145 8.27 15.33 13.82
C LYS A 145 9.04 16.56 13.32
N LEU A 146 8.74 17.07 12.13
CA LEU A 146 9.32 18.33 11.62
C LEU A 146 8.70 19.59 12.24
N GLY A 147 7.57 19.48 12.97
CA GLY A 147 6.93 20.63 13.63
C GLY A 147 6.29 21.66 12.70
N VAL A 148 6.09 21.32 11.43
CA VAL A 148 5.58 22.23 10.39
C VAL A 148 4.14 22.64 10.67
N GLN A 149 3.87 23.94 10.64
CA GLN A 149 2.54 24.52 10.79
C GLN A 149 1.87 24.76 9.43
N ARG A 150 0.54 24.71 9.38
CA ARG A 150 -0.22 25.05 8.17
C ARG A 150 0.11 26.47 7.70
N GLY A 151 0.24 26.65 6.40
CA GLY A 151 0.66 27.87 5.74
C GLY A 151 2.18 28.03 5.60
N GLN A 152 2.99 27.27 6.35
CA GLN A 152 4.44 27.30 6.16
C GLN A 152 4.83 26.69 4.82
N LYS A 153 5.78 27.34 4.14
CA LYS A 153 6.37 26.84 2.90
C LYS A 153 7.40 25.76 3.22
N LEU A 154 7.35 24.70 2.44
CA LEU A 154 8.30 23.61 2.46
C LEU A 154 9.07 23.63 1.15
N HIS A 155 10.35 23.34 1.27
CA HIS A 155 11.20 23.11 0.13
C HIS A 155 11.11 21.64 -0.28
N LEU A 156 10.69 21.39 -1.52
CA LEU A 156 10.45 20.07 -2.09
C LEU A 156 11.55 19.73 -3.08
N VAL A 157 12.14 18.55 -2.94
CA VAL A 157 12.91 17.92 -4.00
C VAL A 157 12.21 16.62 -4.38
N VAL A 158 11.81 16.47 -5.64
CA VAL A 158 11.18 15.26 -6.20
C VAL A 158 11.99 14.84 -7.42
N GLY A 159 12.84 13.83 -7.27
CA GLY A 159 13.84 13.46 -8.28
C GLY A 159 14.77 14.64 -8.58
N VAL A 160 14.69 15.16 -9.83
CA VAL A 160 15.47 16.31 -10.31
C VAL A 160 14.67 17.62 -10.29
N ARG A 161 13.47 17.62 -9.73
CA ARG A 161 12.59 18.78 -9.65
C ARG A 161 12.67 19.38 -8.26
N GLU A 162 12.74 20.70 -8.22
CA GLU A 162 12.88 21.47 -7.00
C GLU A 162 11.88 22.62 -7.04
N LEU A 163 11.10 22.78 -5.96
CA LEU A 163 10.09 23.81 -5.85
C LEU A 163 9.72 24.06 -4.38
N ASP A 164 9.11 25.20 -4.11
CA ASP A 164 8.50 25.47 -2.80
C ASP A 164 6.99 25.31 -2.89
N ALA A 165 6.38 24.73 -1.86
CA ALA A 165 4.93 24.66 -1.74
C ALA A 165 4.49 24.79 -0.28
N PRO A 166 3.37 25.46 0.01
CA PRO A 166 2.83 25.56 1.35
C PRO A 166 2.22 24.23 1.82
N LEU A 167 2.35 23.94 3.12
CA LEU A 167 1.52 22.95 3.79
C LEU A 167 0.11 23.50 3.96
N VAL A 168 -0.88 22.88 3.32
CA VAL A 168 -2.28 23.33 3.37
C VAL A 168 -3.23 22.18 3.72
N LYS A 169 -4.50 22.49 3.94
CA LYS A 169 -5.52 21.48 4.24
C LYS A 169 -5.97 20.77 2.98
N THR A 170 -6.20 21.52 1.90
CA THR A 170 -6.78 20.99 0.66
C THR A 170 -6.44 21.84 -0.56
N PHE A 171 -6.84 21.38 -1.75
CA PHE A 171 -6.49 21.95 -3.05
C PHE A 171 -6.86 23.44 -3.17
N SER A 172 -8.05 23.84 -2.71
CA SER A 172 -8.55 25.22 -2.81
C SER A 172 -7.81 26.24 -1.94
N ASP A 173 -6.90 25.80 -1.07
CA ASP A 173 -6.12 26.69 -0.20
C ASP A 173 -4.98 27.40 -0.95
N VAL A 174 -4.71 27.03 -2.21
CA VAL A 174 -3.78 27.72 -3.11
C VAL A 174 -4.48 28.09 -4.43
N ALA A 175 -3.94 29.04 -5.19
CA ALA A 175 -4.52 29.39 -6.48
C ALA A 175 -4.45 28.22 -7.48
N ILE A 176 -5.34 28.22 -8.48
CA ILE A 176 -5.35 27.20 -9.54
C ILE A 176 -3.96 27.12 -10.20
N GLY A 177 -3.49 25.89 -10.42
CA GLY A 177 -2.18 25.58 -10.98
C GLY A 177 -1.01 25.72 -9.99
N GLN A 178 -1.23 26.19 -8.77
CA GLN A 178 -0.17 26.30 -7.76
C GLN A 178 0.07 24.98 -7.03
N PRO A 179 1.33 24.68 -6.66
CA PRO A 179 1.68 23.48 -5.92
C PRO A 179 1.25 23.57 -4.45
N LEU A 180 0.94 22.41 -3.88
CA LEU A 180 0.60 22.26 -2.47
C LEU A 180 1.17 20.97 -1.88
N VAL A 181 1.52 21.03 -0.59
CA VAL A 181 1.75 19.85 0.26
C VAL A 181 0.53 19.69 1.16
N TYR A 182 -0.01 18.48 1.26
CA TYR A 182 -1.16 18.19 2.12
C TYR A 182 -1.06 16.78 2.68
N ILE A 183 -1.95 16.44 3.63
CA ILE A 183 -2.10 15.07 4.13
C ILE A 183 -3.28 14.43 3.38
N ASP A 184 -3.02 13.33 2.66
CA ASP A 184 -4.03 12.62 1.89
C ASP A 184 -5.01 11.85 2.79
N SER A 185 -6.05 11.29 2.17
CA SER A 185 -7.08 10.50 2.86
C SER A 185 -6.57 9.19 3.47
N ARG A 186 -5.31 8.82 3.23
CA ARG A 186 -4.63 7.65 3.80
C ARG A 186 -3.64 8.05 4.90
N GLY A 187 -3.64 9.31 5.33
CA GLY A 187 -2.77 9.80 6.40
C GLY A 187 -1.31 9.92 5.98
N ARG A 188 -1.04 10.17 4.70
CA ARG A 188 0.31 10.33 4.16
C ARG A 188 0.52 11.71 3.57
N VAL A 189 1.75 12.19 3.59
CA VAL A 189 2.09 13.42 2.88
C VAL A 189 1.88 13.20 1.38
N ALA A 190 1.25 14.16 0.73
CA ALA A 190 1.02 14.17 -0.70
C ALA A 190 1.35 15.55 -1.27
N VAL A 191 1.67 15.57 -2.57
CA VAL A 191 1.95 16.79 -3.32
C VAL A 191 1.03 16.85 -4.51
N ALA A 192 0.47 18.01 -4.80
CA ALA A 192 -0.46 18.21 -5.89
C ALA A 192 -0.31 19.60 -6.52
N LEU A 193 -1.01 19.82 -7.63
CA LEU A 193 -1.35 21.15 -8.13
C LEU A 193 -2.85 21.36 -7.89
N ASN A 194 -3.28 22.54 -7.46
CA ASN A 194 -4.71 22.82 -7.39
C ASN A 194 -5.31 22.81 -8.81
N GLN A 195 -6.28 21.91 -9.05
CA GLN A 195 -6.90 21.70 -10.37
C GLN A 195 -5.88 21.47 -11.50
N GLY A 196 -4.78 20.78 -11.22
CA GLY A 196 -3.76 20.44 -12.20
C GLY A 196 -3.12 19.09 -11.93
N ASN A 197 -2.43 18.56 -12.94
CA ASN A 197 -1.73 17.29 -12.84
C ASN A 197 -0.25 17.51 -12.53
N PHE A 198 0.14 17.28 -11.27
CA PHE A 198 1.54 17.49 -10.84
C PHE A 198 2.48 16.54 -11.56
N ALA A 199 2.14 15.26 -11.63
CA ALA A 199 2.98 14.23 -12.23
C ALA A 199 3.26 14.50 -13.73
N GLU A 200 2.26 14.92 -14.50
CA GLU A 200 2.42 15.27 -15.91
C GLU A 200 3.22 16.57 -16.07
N THR A 201 2.84 17.62 -15.32
CA THR A 201 3.49 18.94 -15.40
C THR A 201 4.99 18.85 -15.13
N TYR A 202 5.39 18.07 -14.13
CA TYR A 202 6.78 17.93 -13.71
C TYR A 202 7.46 16.66 -14.22
N GLN A 203 6.75 15.83 -15.00
CA GLN A 203 7.21 14.55 -15.56
C GLN A 203 7.71 13.56 -14.50
N VAL A 204 6.99 13.45 -13.39
CA VAL A 204 7.31 12.57 -12.27
C VAL A 204 6.81 11.16 -12.56
N LYS A 205 7.73 10.18 -12.56
CA LYS A 205 7.42 8.75 -12.69
C LYS A 205 7.83 8.00 -11.42
N PRO A 206 6.87 7.51 -10.61
CA PRO A 206 7.18 6.67 -9.46
C PRO A 206 7.80 5.31 -9.87
N PRO A 207 8.59 4.68 -9.00
CA PRO A 207 9.07 5.22 -7.73
C PRO A 207 10.16 6.28 -7.96
N VAL A 208 10.12 7.38 -7.19
CA VAL A 208 11.17 8.41 -7.23
C VAL A 208 11.48 8.94 -5.84
N ALA A 209 12.75 9.25 -5.58
CA ALA A 209 13.18 9.84 -4.33
C ALA A 209 12.54 11.22 -4.11
N MET A 210 12.20 11.51 -2.85
CA MET A 210 11.63 12.79 -2.45
C MET A 210 12.25 13.26 -1.13
N SER A 211 12.43 14.57 -0.98
CA SER A 211 12.65 15.20 0.32
C SER A 211 11.80 16.43 0.55
N LEU A 212 11.45 16.64 1.81
CA LEU A 212 10.77 17.81 2.35
C LEU A 212 11.71 18.47 3.36
N THR A 213 12.04 19.73 3.14
CA THR A 213 12.87 20.50 4.07
C THR A 213 12.08 21.70 4.58
N VAL A 214 12.09 21.90 5.90
CA VAL A 214 11.62 23.16 6.50
C VAL A 214 12.71 24.20 6.28
N PRO A 215 12.46 25.27 5.50
CA PRO A 215 13.46 26.31 5.32
C PRO A 215 13.84 26.93 6.67
N PRO A 216 15.10 27.37 6.86
CA PRO A 216 15.47 28.12 8.04
C PRO A 216 14.51 29.30 8.22
N GLY A 217 13.97 29.47 9.44
CA GLY A 217 13.15 30.64 9.75
C GLY A 217 13.93 31.92 9.45
N LYS A 218 13.29 32.88 8.79
CA LYS A 218 13.80 34.25 8.76
C LYS A 218 13.66 34.89 10.14
#